data_AF-X1S4N1-F1
#
_entry.id   AF-X1S4N1-F1
#
_cell.length_a   1.000
_cell.length_b   1.000
_cell.length_c   1.000
_cell.angle_alpha   90.00
_cell.angle_beta   90.00
_cell.angle_gamma   90.00
#
_symmetry.space_group_name_H-M   'P 1'
#
loop_
_entity.id
_entity.type
_entity.pdbx_description
1 polymer ?
#
loop_
_entity_poly.entity_id
_entity_poly.type
_entity_poly.pdbx_seq_one_letter_code
_entity_poly.pdbx_strand_id
1 'polypeptide(L)'
;MRNWKAYFLARKEWKNHPEKFLGFPRSPRYKPANGQYVAIISNQQSRIVNGWLILPMKLGFTLKTRLDARHKLREVRIVPRGIGYTVEIVYHKHLPKTKKKDPRRKGAFDLGLTNLVTFVDNIGNRPIIVKDEGRGVKSITQYYLKKISKLQEQYSQQQRNELKQKNRLSVCCAV
;
A
#
# COMPACT_ATOMS: atom_id res chain seq x y z
N MET A 1 4.43 -15.66 13.19
CA MET A 1 5.86 -16.03 12.95
C MET A 1 6.61 -15.21 11.90
N ARG A 2 5.97 -14.59 10.89
CA ARG A 2 6.70 -13.85 9.83
C ARG A 2 7.61 -12.73 10.35
N ASN A 3 7.12 -11.91 11.27
CA ASN A 3 7.89 -10.78 11.82
C ASN A 3 9.13 -11.25 12.59
N TRP A 4 9.02 -12.32 13.37
CA TRP A 4 10.14 -12.90 14.09
C TRP A 4 11.19 -13.50 13.14
N LYS A 5 10.75 -14.26 12.12
CA LYS A 5 11.67 -14.78 11.08
C LYS A 5 12.41 -13.64 10.36
N ALA A 6 11.69 -12.59 9.97
CA ALA A 6 12.28 -11.42 9.34
C ALA A 6 13.30 -10.71 10.26
N TYR A 7 12.98 -10.57 11.56
CA TYR A 7 13.90 -10.00 12.54
C TYR A 7 15.19 -10.81 12.67
N PHE A 8 15.12 -12.14 12.77
CA PHE A 8 16.32 -12.97 12.88
C PHE A 8 17.18 -12.93 11.59
N LEU A 9 16.53 -12.92 10.42
CA LEU A 9 17.23 -12.73 9.15
C LEU A 9 17.92 -11.36 9.07
N ALA A 10 17.20 -10.29 9.41
CA ALA A 10 17.76 -8.94 9.45
C ALA A 10 18.91 -8.82 10.45
N ARG A 11 18.80 -9.45 11.63
CA ARG A 11 19.87 -9.47 12.63
C ARG A 11 21.11 -10.22 12.14
N LYS A 12 20.93 -11.32 11.40
CA LYS A 12 22.04 -12.08 10.79
C LYS A 12 22.73 -11.24 9.70
N GLU A 13 21.95 -10.61 8.83
CA GLU A 13 22.47 -9.75 7.77
C GLU A 13 23.20 -8.53 8.34
N TRP A 14 22.65 -7.89 9.37
CA TRP A 14 23.28 -6.76 10.05
C TRP A 14 24.64 -7.09 10.66
N LYS A 15 24.82 -8.32 11.19
CA LYS A 15 26.13 -8.77 11.71
C LYS A 15 27.20 -8.85 10.61
N ASN A 16 26.79 -9.23 9.40
CA ASN A 16 27.69 -9.38 8.26
C ASN A 16 27.90 -8.06 7.51
N HIS A 17 26.85 -7.24 7.44
CA HIS A 17 26.74 -6.04 6.61
C HIS A 17 26.03 -4.90 7.37
N PRO A 18 26.63 -4.35 8.44
CA PRO A 18 26.01 -3.28 9.22
C PRO A 18 25.75 -2.02 8.39
N GLU A 19 26.55 -1.75 7.36
CA GLU A 19 26.45 -0.61 6.46
C GLU A 19 25.14 -0.57 5.64
N LYS A 20 24.46 -1.72 5.47
CA LYS A 20 23.17 -1.79 4.78
C LYS A 20 22.01 -1.28 5.64
N PHE A 21 22.25 -0.95 6.91
CA PHE A 21 21.22 -0.57 7.86
C PHE A 21 21.54 0.78 8.50
N LEU A 22 20.50 1.58 8.75
CA LEU A 22 20.61 2.82 9.51
C LEU A 22 20.87 2.60 11.02
N GLY A 23 20.90 1.35 11.47
CA GLY A 23 21.13 0.97 12.85
C GLY A 23 20.73 -0.49 13.13
N PHE A 24 20.89 -0.91 14.38
CA PHE A 24 20.60 -2.28 14.80
C PHE A 24 19.11 -2.64 14.59
N PRO A 25 18.79 -3.77 13.93
CA PRO A 25 17.41 -4.22 13.77
C PRO A 25 16.72 -4.38 15.13
N ARG A 26 15.54 -3.78 15.28
CA ARG A 26 14.74 -3.89 16.52
C ARG A 26 13.85 -5.13 16.48
N SER A 27 13.68 -5.76 17.64
CA SER A 27 12.77 -6.90 17.76
C SER A 27 11.30 -6.47 17.58
N PRO A 28 10.45 -7.34 17.00
CA PRO A 28 9.02 -7.06 16.92
C PRO A 28 8.42 -6.91 18.32
N ARG A 29 7.63 -5.85 18.53
CA ARG A 29 6.87 -5.66 19.78
C ARG A 29 5.47 -6.25 19.65
N TYR A 30 4.92 -6.69 20.78
CA TYR A 30 3.52 -7.07 20.86
C TYR A 30 2.61 -5.85 20.68
N LYS A 31 1.43 -6.06 20.10
CA LYS A 31 0.38 -5.05 20.02
C LYS A 31 -0.34 -4.94 21.37
N PRO A 32 -0.95 -3.78 21.68
CA PRO A 32 -1.82 -3.65 22.85
C PRO A 32 -3.01 -4.63 22.73
N ALA A 33 -3.66 -4.94 23.85
CA ALA A 33 -4.74 -5.94 23.91
C ALA A 33 -5.86 -5.67 22.89
N ASN A 34 -6.25 -4.41 22.71
CA ASN A 34 -7.28 -3.99 21.74
C ASN A 34 -6.69 -3.58 20.38
N GLY A 35 -5.43 -3.91 20.13
CA GLY A 35 -4.74 -3.57 18.90
C GLY A 35 -5.21 -4.44 17.74
N GLN A 36 -5.59 -3.82 16.63
CA GLN A 36 -5.93 -4.54 15.42
C GLN A 36 -4.65 -4.95 14.66
N TYR A 37 -4.66 -6.13 14.06
CA TYR A 37 -3.57 -6.66 13.25
C TYR A 37 -4.10 -7.28 11.96
N VAL A 38 -3.27 -7.33 10.92
CA VAL A 38 -3.62 -7.98 9.65
C VAL A 38 -3.70 -9.48 9.86
N ALA A 39 -4.89 -10.06 9.73
CA ALA A 39 -5.04 -11.51 9.76
C ALA A 39 -4.64 -12.08 8.40
N ILE A 40 -3.64 -12.97 8.39
CA ILE A 40 -3.15 -13.62 7.17
C ILE A 40 -3.61 -15.07 7.18
N ILE A 41 -4.45 -15.42 6.22
CA ILE A 41 -5.01 -16.76 6.03
C ILE A 41 -4.28 -17.38 4.84
N SER A 42 -3.62 -18.51 5.06
CA SER A 42 -2.88 -19.18 3.98
C SER A 42 -3.83 -19.85 2.99
N ASN A 43 -3.30 -20.18 1.81
CA ASN A 43 -3.97 -21.01 0.83
C ASN A 43 -4.24 -22.47 1.28
N GLN A 44 -3.70 -22.89 2.43
CA GLN A 44 -4.07 -24.19 3.03
C GLN A 44 -5.43 -24.12 3.73
N GLN A 45 -5.81 -22.93 4.22
CA GLN A 45 -7.05 -22.73 4.96
C GLN A 45 -8.10 -21.95 4.16
N SER A 46 -7.75 -21.48 2.96
CA SER A 46 -8.64 -20.74 2.07
C SER A 46 -8.53 -21.26 0.65
N ARG A 47 -9.65 -21.26 -0.07
CA ARG A 47 -9.73 -21.75 -1.46
C ARG A 47 -10.79 -21.00 -2.23
N ILE A 48 -10.65 -20.97 -3.55
CA ILE A 48 -11.64 -20.41 -4.46
C ILE A 48 -12.38 -21.58 -5.12
N VAL A 49 -13.70 -21.60 -4.97
CA VAL A 49 -14.58 -22.63 -5.56
C VAL A 49 -15.73 -21.92 -6.25
N ASN A 50 -15.91 -22.15 -7.55
CA ASN A 50 -17.02 -21.59 -8.34
C ASN A 50 -17.19 -20.07 -8.20
N GLY A 51 -16.08 -19.31 -8.17
CA GLY A 51 -16.12 -17.84 -8.01
C GLY A 51 -16.35 -17.35 -6.57
N TRP A 52 -16.33 -18.26 -5.59
CA TRP A 52 -16.46 -17.93 -4.17
C TRP A 52 -15.16 -18.19 -3.43
N LEU A 53 -14.71 -17.20 -2.68
CA LEU A 53 -13.65 -17.35 -1.71
C LEU A 53 -14.20 -17.98 -0.44
N ILE A 54 -13.77 -19.21 -0.18
CA ILE A 54 -14.08 -19.96 1.03
C ILE A 54 -12.95 -19.72 2.03
N LEU A 55 -13.33 -19.21 3.19
CA LEU A 55 -12.44 -18.95 4.32
C LEU A 55 -12.60 -20.03 5.40
N PRO A 56 -11.70 -20.08 6.39
CA PRO A 56 -11.84 -20.97 7.54
C PRO A 56 -13.22 -20.83 8.19
N MET A 57 -13.82 -21.94 8.60
CA MET A 57 -15.16 -21.98 9.20
C MET A 57 -15.31 -21.01 10.39
N LYS A 58 -14.24 -20.81 11.17
CA LYS A 58 -14.20 -19.85 12.29
C LYS A 58 -14.49 -18.40 11.90
N LEU A 59 -14.31 -18.02 10.64
CA LEU A 59 -14.67 -16.68 10.15
C LEU A 59 -16.14 -16.60 9.73
N GLY A 60 -16.77 -17.72 9.37
CA GLY A 60 -18.22 -17.79 9.16
C GLY A 60 -18.79 -17.08 7.93
N PHE A 61 -17.95 -16.60 7.00
CA PHE A 61 -18.43 -15.96 5.76
C PHE A 61 -17.62 -16.35 4.53
N THR A 62 -18.26 -16.20 3.36
CA THR A 62 -17.66 -16.39 2.03
C THR A 62 -17.80 -15.11 1.22
N LEU A 63 -16.83 -14.85 0.33
CA LEU A 63 -16.86 -13.65 -0.51
C LEU A 63 -16.92 -14.03 -1.99
N LYS A 64 -17.82 -13.38 -2.74
CA LYS A 64 -17.85 -13.51 -4.19
C LYS A 64 -16.61 -12.81 -4.77
N THR A 65 -15.93 -13.48 -5.69
CA THR A 65 -14.73 -12.98 -6.35
C THR A 65 -14.81 -13.23 -7.85
N ARG A 66 -14.07 -12.43 -8.62
CA ARG A 66 -13.92 -12.61 -10.07
C ARG A 66 -12.92 -13.73 -10.41
N LEU A 67 -12.21 -14.23 -9.41
CA LEU A 67 -11.21 -15.28 -9.55
C LEU A 67 -11.88 -16.65 -9.61
N ASP A 68 -11.30 -17.55 -10.39
CA ASP A 68 -11.73 -18.93 -10.53
C ASP A 68 -10.68 -19.91 -9.97
N ALA A 69 -10.96 -21.21 -10.07
CA ALA A 69 -10.05 -22.26 -9.61
C ALA A 69 -8.70 -22.31 -10.35
N ARG A 70 -8.55 -21.62 -11.50
CA ARG A 70 -7.30 -21.56 -12.26
C ARG A 70 -6.29 -20.62 -11.61
N HIS A 71 -6.76 -19.68 -10.79
CA HIS A 71 -5.91 -18.74 -10.10
C HIS A 71 -5.32 -19.39 -8.85
N LYS A 72 -3.99 -19.54 -8.84
CA LYS A 72 -3.27 -20.12 -7.70
C LYS A 72 -3.23 -19.13 -6.54
N LEU A 73 -4.14 -19.31 -5.58
CA LEU A 73 -4.20 -18.54 -4.34
C LEU A 73 -2.90 -18.72 -3.53
N ARG A 74 -2.37 -17.62 -3.00
CA ARG A 74 -1.22 -17.59 -2.10
C ARG A 74 -1.68 -17.38 -0.66
N GLU A 75 -2.46 -16.31 -0.43
CA GLU A 75 -3.01 -15.96 0.87
C GLU A 75 -4.17 -14.98 0.74
N VAL A 76 -5.01 -14.92 1.77
CA VAL A 76 -6.01 -13.88 1.97
C VAL A 76 -5.60 -13.06 3.19
N ARG A 77 -5.72 -11.73 3.09
CA ARG A 77 -5.42 -10.82 4.20
C ARG A 77 -6.66 -10.05 4.59
N ILE A 78 -6.97 -10.03 5.88
CA ILE A 78 -8.00 -9.16 6.45
C ILE A 78 -7.27 -7.99 7.09
N VAL A 79 -7.35 -6.82 6.45
CA VAL A 79 -6.62 -5.61 6.82
C VAL A 79 -7.55 -4.62 7.52
N PRO A 80 -7.29 -4.25 8.79
CA PRO A 80 -8.08 -3.23 9.48
C PRO A 80 -7.86 -1.84 8.87
N ARG A 81 -8.94 -1.10 8.62
CA ARG A 81 -8.95 0.29 8.08
C ARG A 81 -9.53 1.32 9.05
N GLY A 82 -9.80 0.93 10.29
CA GLY A 82 -10.42 1.79 11.32
C GLY A 82 -11.94 1.74 11.30
N ILE A 83 -12.55 1.99 10.15
CA ILE A 83 -14.03 1.96 9.96
C ILE A 83 -14.52 0.55 9.57
N GLY A 84 -13.61 -0.39 9.36
CA GLY A 84 -13.92 -1.76 8.97
C GLY A 84 -12.69 -2.52 8.49
N TYR A 85 -12.92 -3.54 7.68
CA TYR A 85 -11.86 -4.42 7.18
C TYR A 85 -11.86 -4.50 5.66
N THR A 86 -10.66 -4.50 5.07
CA THR A 86 -10.45 -4.82 3.66
C THR A 86 -9.99 -6.27 3.55
N VAL A 87 -10.65 -7.06 2.69
CA VAL A 87 -10.19 -8.41 2.36
C VAL A 87 -9.39 -8.38 1.07
N GLU A 88 -8.08 -8.60 1.19
CA GLU A 88 -7.16 -8.65 0.05
C GLU A 88 -6.90 -10.10 -0.34
N ILE A 89 -7.12 -10.44 -1.61
CA ILE A 89 -6.87 -11.79 -2.16
C ILE A 89 -5.54 -11.76 -2.92
N VAL A 90 -4.52 -12.43 -2.40
CA VAL A 90 -3.19 -12.50 -3.01
C VAL A 90 -3.06 -13.82 -3.76
N TYR A 91 -2.81 -13.76 -5.07
CA TYR A 91 -2.69 -14.92 -5.94
C TYR A 91 -1.50 -14.78 -6.90
N HIS A 92 -1.02 -15.91 -7.42
CA HIS A 92 0.00 -15.92 -8.45
C HIS A 92 -0.64 -15.66 -9.81
N LYS A 93 -0.09 -14.69 -10.55
CA LYS A 93 -0.47 -14.40 -11.92
C LYS A 93 0.65 -14.86 -12.84
N HIS A 94 0.34 -15.78 -13.74
CA HIS A 94 1.27 -16.11 -14.83
C HIS A 94 1.29 -14.95 -15.81
N LEU A 95 2.47 -14.33 -15.94
CA LEU A 95 2.72 -13.35 -16.99
C LEU A 95 3.33 -14.10 -18.18
N PRO A 96 2.82 -13.91 -19.41
CA PRO A 96 3.45 -14.49 -20.58
C PRO A 96 4.90 -14.03 -20.66
N LYS A 97 5.82 -14.95 -20.93
CA LYS A 97 7.22 -14.60 -21.17
C LYS A 97 7.24 -13.64 -22.35
N THR A 98 7.67 -12.41 -22.11
CA THR A 98 7.88 -11.46 -23.19
C THR A 98 8.98 -12.02 -24.09
N LYS A 99 8.75 -12.02 -25.41
CA LYS A 99 9.82 -12.37 -26.36
C LYS A 99 11.03 -11.47 -26.04
N LYS A 100 12.24 -12.03 -26.03
CA LYS A 100 13.48 -11.25 -25.86
C LYS A 100 13.45 -10.13 -26.91
N LYS A 101 13.31 -8.88 -26.46
CA LYS A 101 13.34 -7.72 -27.35
C LYS A 101 14.78 -7.54 -27.84
N ASP A 102 14.93 -7.12 -29.09
CA ASP A 102 16.23 -6.72 -29.64
C ASP A 102 16.83 -5.62 -28.74
N PRO A 103 18.02 -5.81 -28.14
CA PRO A 103 18.61 -4.86 -27.21
C PRO A 103 18.95 -3.50 -27.86
N ARG A 104 18.95 -3.41 -29.20
CA ARG A 104 19.12 -2.16 -29.94
C ARG A 104 17.87 -1.30 -29.93
N ARG A 105 16.70 -1.87 -29.65
CA ARG A 105 15.42 -1.15 -29.57
C ARG A 105 15.30 -0.48 -28.20
N LYS A 106 15.40 0.84 -28.20
CA LYS A 106 15.34 1.67 -27.00
C LYS A 106 14.08 2.54 -27.06
N GLY A 107 13.37 2.59 -25.94
CA GLY A 107 12.26 3.51 -25.75
C GLY A 107 12.48 4.30 -24.47
N ALA A 108 12.15 5.58 -24.49
CA ALA A 108 12.20 6.45 -23.33
C ALA A 108 10.80 6.92 -22.99
N PHE A 109 10.51 6.96 -21.69
CA PHE A 109 9.34 7.61 -21.14
C PHE A 109 9.77 8.92 -20.49
N ASP A 110 9.10 9.99 -20.83
CA ASP A 110 9.20 11.27 -20.16
C ASP A 110 7.87 11.59 -19.47
N LEU A 111 7.93 11.93 -18.19
CA LEU A 111 6.76 12.31 -17.39
C LEU A 111 6.79 13.82 -17.22
N GLY A 112 5.80 14.50 -17.79
CA GLY A 112 5.75 15.96 -17.82
C GLY A 112 4.53 16.54 -17.10
N LEU A 113 4.63 17.83 -16.79
CA LEU A 113 3.48 18.58 -16.25
C LEU A 113 2.44 18.85 -17.32
N THR A 114 2.80 19.14 -18.57
CA THR A 114 1.83 19.40 -19.65
C THR A 114 1.39 18.10 -20.32
N ASN A 115 2.37 17.31 -20.78
CA ASN A 115 2.16 15.95 -21.30
C ASN A 115 2.40 14.96 -20.15
N LEU A 116 1.35 14.29 -19.68
CA LEU A 116 1.42 13.39 -18.52
C LEU A 116 2.45 12.28 -18.75
N VAL A 117 2.43 11.70 -19.95
CA VAL A 117 3.40 10.71 -20.40
C VAL A 117 3.71 10.98 -21.86
N THR A 118 4.98 11.09 -22.18
CA THR A 118 5.49 11.07 -23.55
C THR A 118 6.35 9.81 -23.71
N PHE A 119 6.07 9.03 -24.75
CA PHE A 119 6.88 7.88 -25.12
C PHE A 119 7.49 8.11 -26.50
N VAL A 120 8.80 7.92 -26.60
CA VAL A 120 9.57 8.00 -27.84
C VAL A 120 10.42 6.74 -27.98
N ASP A 121 10.65 6.30 -29.21
CA ASP A 121 11.57 5.20 -29.49
C ASP A 121 12.53 5.53 -30.64
N ASN A 122 13.58 4.71 -30.76
CA ASN A 122 14.60 4.84 -31.80
C ASN A 122 14.28 4.03 -33.07
N ILE A 123 13.06 3.49 -33.19
CA ILE A 123 12.65 2.63 -34.31
C ILE A 123 11.86 3.45 -35.34
N GLY A 124 11.65 4.74 -35.08
CA GLY A 124 10.92 5.65 -35.96
C GLY A 124 9.40 5.50 -35.84
N ASN A 125 8.89 4.90 -34.76
CA ASN A 125 7.46 4.92 -34.52
C ASN A 125 6.99 6.33 -34.14
N ARG A 126 5.72 6.62 -34.38
CA ARG A 126 5.12 7.89 -33.97
C ARG A 126 5.15 8.00 -32.44
N PRO A 127 5.65 9.12 -31.88
CA PRO A 127 5.61 9.36 -30.44
C PRO A 127 4.19 9.23 -29.88
N ILE A 128 4.06 8.60 -28.70
CA ILE A 128 2.78 8.52 -27.99
C ILE A 128 2.79 9.62 -26.93
N ILE A 129 1.82 10.54 -27.00
CA ILE A 129 1.68 11.64 -26.06
C ILE A 129 0.32 11.52 -25.37
N VAL A 130 0.33 11.27 -24.07
CA VAL A 130 -0.87 11.31 -23.22
C VAL A 130 -0.97 12.73 -22.66
N LYS A 131 -1.86 13.53 -23.24
CA LYS A 131 -2.14 14.89 -22.77
C LYS A 131 -3.25 14.88 -21.73
N ASP A 132 -3.14 15.79 -20.78
CA ASP A 132 -4.26 16.18 -19.93
C ASP A 132 -4.36 17.69 -19.95
N GLU A 133 -5.36 18.21 -20.65
CA GLU A 133 -5.64 19.64 -20.82
C GLU A 133 -6.18 20.31 -19.54
N GLY A 134 -6.02 19.67 -18.37
CA GLY A 134 -6.47 20.19 -17.10
C GLY A 134 -7.96 19.93 -16.83
N ARG A 135 -8.61 19.08 -17.63
CA ARG A 135 -10.02 18.68 -17.43
C ARG A 135 -10.17 17.25 -16.89
N GLY A 136 -9.09 16.45 -16.90
CA GLY A 136 -9.13 15.05 -16.49
C GLY A 136 -8.46 14.78 -15.15
N VAL A 137 -7.28 14.15 -15.20
CA VAL A 137 -6.58 13.63 -14.01
C VAL A 137 -6.03 14.76 -13.14
N LYS A 138 -5.57 15.85 -13.75
CA LYS A 138 -5.00 17.03 -13.09
C LYS A 138 -6.03 17.81 -12.31
N SER A 139 -7.23 18.04 -12.86
CA SER A 139 -8.29 18.78 -12.14
C SER A 139 -8.70 18.02 -10.88
N ILE A 140 -8.83 16.69 -10.99
CA ILE A 140 -9.13 15.80 -9.86
C ILE A 140 -8.00 15.85 -8.83
N THR A 141 -6.74 15.72 -9.28
CA THR A 141 -5.57 15.75 -8.38
C THR A 141 -5.44 17.11 -7.67
N GLN A 142 -5.61 18.21 -8.40
CA GLN A 142 -5.55 19.56 -7.86
C GLN A 142 -6.68 19.80 -6.85
N TYR A 143 -7.91 19.39 -7.18
CA TYR A 143 -9.04 19.47 -6.25
C TYR A 143 -8.77 18.68 -4.97
N TYR A 144 -8.27 17.45 -5.10
CA TYR A 144 -7.91 16.59 -3.97
C TYR A 144 -6.83 17.24 -3.09
N LEU A 145 -5.75 17.76 -3.66
CA LEU A 145 -4.69 18.45 -2.92
C LEU A 145 -5.20 19.71 -2.21
N LYS A 146 -6.07 20.51 -2.86
CA LYS A 146 -6.72 21.66 -2.23
C LYS A 146 -7.58 21.24 -1.03
N LYS A 147 -8.32 20.13 -1.15
CA LYS A 147 -9.12 19.58 -0.04
C LYS A 147 -8.24 19.10 1.11
N ILE A 148 -7.16 18.37 0.84
CA ILE A 148 -6.21 17.95 1.89
C ILE A 148 -5.65 19.17 2.61
N SER A 149 -5.16 20.16 1.87
CA SER A 149 -4.55 21.36 2.45
C SER A 149 -5.52 22.09 3.39
N LYS A 150 -6.79 22.26 2.97
CA LYS A 150 -7.83 22.86 3.81
C LYS A 150 -8.10 22.05 5.09
N LEU A 151 -8.18 20.73 4.98
CA LEU A 151 -8.41 19.85 6.13
C LEU A 151 -7.22 19.86 7.10
N GLN A 152 -5.99 19.87 6.59
CA GLN A 152 -4.77 19.96 7.40
C GLN A 152 -4.67 21.28 8.15
N GLU A 153 -5.07 22.38 7.51
CA GLU A 153 -5.13 23.69 8.14
C GLU A 153 -6.17 23.70 9.28
N GLN A 154 -7.38 23.22 9.01
CA GLN A 154 -8.43 23.11 10.03
C GLN A 154 -7.99 22.25 11.22
N TYR A 155 -7.38 21.09 10.96
CA TYR A 155 -6.87 20.21 12.00
C TYR A 155 -5.76 20.88 12.82
N SER A 156 -4.84 21.58 12.14
CA SER A 156 -3.76 22.32 12.80
C SER A 156 -4.29 23.46 13.68
N GLN A 157 -5.33 24.17 13.25
CA GLN A 157 -5.99 25.21 14.05
C GLN A 157 -6.69 24.62 15.29
N GLN A 158 -7.42 23.52 15.13
CA GLN A 158 -8.07 22.81 16.23
C GLN A 158 -7.05 22.34 17.27
N GLN A 159 -5.97 21.69 16.82
CA GLN A 159 -4.90 21.22 17.70
C GLN A 159 -4.21 22.36 18.46
N ARG A 160 -3.99 23.51 17.81
CA ARG A 160 -3.47 24.72 18.48
C ARG A 160 -4.42 25.23 19.58
N ASN A 161 -5.73 25.21 19.32
CA ASN A 161 -6.73 25.65 20.29
C ASN A 161 -6.82 24.71 21.50
N GLU A 162 -6.78 23.39 21.28
CA GLU A 162 -6.74 22.39 22.35
C GLU A 162 -5.49 22.52 23.22
N LEU A 163 -4.32 22.71 22.60
CA LEU A 163 -3.07 22.93 23.33
C LEU A 163 -3.11 24.23 24.16
N LYS A 164 -3.67 25.32 23.61
CA LYS A 164 -3.87 26.57 24.35
C LYS A 164 -4.82 26.40 25.55
N GLN A 165 -5.90 25.63 25.41
CA GLN A 165 -6.83 25.34 26.51
C GLN A 165 -6.18 24.48 27.59
N LYS A 166 -5.45 23.42 27.21
CA LYS A 166 -4.69 22.59 28.17
C LYS A 166 -3.65 23.39 28.93
N ASN A 167 -2.91 24.26 28.24
CA ASN A 167 -1.91 25.12 28.87
C ASN A 167 -2.55 26.16 29.82
N ARG A 168 -3.77 26.64 29.54
CA ARG A 168 -4.51 27.51 30.48
C ARG A 168 -4.98 26.74 31.72
N LEU A 169 -5.48 25.52 31.56
CA LEU A 169 -5.93 24.68 32.68
C LEU A 169 -4.76 24.24 33.57
N SER A 170 -3.59 23.94 33.00
CA SER A 170 -2.40 23.58 33.78
C SER A 170 -1.81 24.74 34.60
N VAL A 171 -2.02 25.99 34.16
CA VAL A 171 -1.63 27.19 34.93
C VAL A 171 -2.64 27.49 36.04
N CYS A 172 -3.92 27.18 35.84
CA CYS A 172 -4.97 27.37 36.85
C CYS A 172 -4.96 26.31 37.97
N CYS A 173 -4.44 25.11 37.71
CA CYS A 173 -4.28 24.04 38.71
C CYS A 173 -2.93 24.05 39.44
N ALA A 174 -2.08 25.07 39.22
CA ALA A 174 -0.77 25.21 39.87
C ALA A 174 -0.75 26.25 41.01
N VAL A 175 -1.92 26.60 41.56
CA VAL A 175 -2.09 27.46 42.73
C VAL A 175 -2.71 26.65 43.86
#